data_AF-A0A925IG40-F1
#
_entry.id   AF-A0A925IG40-F1
#
_cell.length_a   1.000
_cell.length_b   1.000
_cell.length_c   1.000
_cell.angle_alpha   90.00
_cell.angle_beta   90.00
_cell.angle_gamma   90.00
#
_symmetry.space_group_name_H-M   'P 1'
#
loop_
_entity.id
_entity.type
_entity.pdbx_description
1 polymer ?
#
loop_
_entity_poly.entity_id
_entity_poly.type
_entity_poly.pdbx_seq_one_letter_code
_entity_poly.pdbx_strand_id
1 'polypeptide(L)'
;MARLIVEAVSREIKSHDEAYQLELFVSVSRADDGVSVRGLKQENFRVCVYAGIFAEFEISPSPFSESPWEPLDREPSGCYGLTIKLKFPFLGTDLQKWNRYEYYVFGIQALIRDQAGSIVHQGQTVVRVQSLGV
;
A
#
# COMPACT_ATOMS: atom_id res chain seq x y z
N MET A 1 14.34 -18.95 3.79
CA MET A 1 13.14 -18.18 3.41
C MET A 1 12.62 -17.53 4.68
N ALA A 2 12.80 -16.22 4.86
CA ALA A 2 12.27 -15.51 6.03
C ALA A 2 10.86 -15.02 5.74
N ARG A 3 9.95 -15.18 6.68
CA ARG A 3 8.56 -14.70 6.59
C ARG A 3 8.54 -13.20 6.89
N LEU A 4 7.76 -12.42 6.16
CA LEU A 4 7.53 -11.01 6.47
C LEU A 4 6.22 -10.85 7.24
N ILE A 5 6.24 -9.97 8.23
CA ILE A 5 5.03 -9.43 8.86
C ILE A 5 4.71 -8.12 8.15
N VAL A 6 3.45 -7.97 7.77
CA VAL A 6 2.95 -6.76 7.10
C VAL A 6 1.80 -6.24 7.95
N GLU A 7 1.87 -4.99 8.35
CA GLU A 7 0.80 -4.29 9.07
C GLU A 7 0.42 -3.06 8.28
N ALA A 8 -0.88 -2.78 8.16
CA ALA A 8 -1.36 -1.68 7.35
C ALA A 8 -2.47 -0.89 8.06
N VAL A 9 -2.37 0.43 8.00
CA VAL A 9 -3.36 1.37 8.55
C VAL A 9 -3.70 2.46 7.54
N SER A 10 -4.94 2.93 7.54
CA SER A 10 -5.36 4.05 6.70
C SER A 10 -4.72 5.36 7.18
N ARG A 11 -4.34 6.22 6.23
CA ARG A 11 -3.89 7.57 6.49
C ARG A 11 -4.94 8.57 6.02
N GLU A 12 -5.20 9.58 6.83
CA GLU A 12 -6.04 10.72 6.47
C GLU A 12 -5.23 12.00 6.67
N ILE A 13 -5.05 12.80 5.63
CA ILE A 13 -4.43 14.12 5.71
C ILE A 13 -5.33 15.14 5.03
N LYS A 14 -5.86 16.09 5.80
CA LYS A 14 -6.74 17.17 5.31
C LYS A 14 -6.10 18.08 4.24
N SER A 15 -4.78 18.09 4.09
CA SER A 15 -4.07 18.87 3.07
C SER A 15 -3.73 18.09 1.78
N HIS A 16 -3.95 16.76 1.77
CA HIS A 16 -3.67 15.85 0.66
C HIS A 16 -4.83 14.86 0.44
N ASP A 17 -6.05 15.23 0.85
CA ASP A 17 -7.28 14.53 0.47
C ASP A 17 -7.51 14.76 -1.04
N GLU A 18 -6.73 14.08 -1.86
CA GLU A 18 -6.95 14.04 -3.30
C GLU A 18 -8.13 13.12 -3.58
N ALA A 19 -9.17 13.65 -4.22
CA ALA A 19 -10.44 12.98 -4.47
C ALA A 19 -10.41 11.64 -5.23
N TYR A 20 -9.22 11.17 -5.58
CA TYR A 20 -8.95 10.03 -6.45
C TYR A 20 -7.99 9.01 -5.80
N GLN A 21 -7.51 9.27 -4.59
CA GLN A 21 -6.44 8.49 -3.97
C GLN A 21 -6.81 8.04 -2.55
N LEU A 22 -6.52 6.79 -2.21
CA LEU A 22 -6.54 6.30 -0.83
C LEU A 22 -5.11 6.03 -0.37
N GLU A 23 -4.71 6.65 0.74
CA GLU A 23 -3.39 6.45 1.32
C GLU A 23 -3.40 5.42 2.45
N LEU A 24 -2.39 4.56 2.45
CA LEU A 24 -2.15 3.52 3.45
C LEU A 24 -0.71 3.61 3.94
N PHE A 25 -0.50 3.47 5.24
CA PHE A 25 0.82 3.15 5.78
C PHE A 25 0.97 1.65 5.92
N VAL A 26 2.07 1.11 5.42
CA VAL A 26 2.40 -0.31 5.50
C VAL A 26 3.75 -0.48 6.19
N SER A 27 3.77 -1.09 7.36
CA SER A 27 5.00 -1.50 8.04
C SER A 27 5.37 -2.91 7.63
N VAL A 28 6.65 -3.13 7.32
CA VAL A 28 7.19 -4.44 6.96
C VAL A 28 8.33 -4.79 7.91
N SER A 29 8.23 -5.93 8.58
CA SER A 29 9.28 -6.45 9.46
C SER A 29 9.54 -7.93 9.21
N ARG A 30 10.72 -8.41 9.59
CA ARG A 30 11.05 -9.83 9.53
C ARG A 30 10.33 -10.55 10.66
N ALA A 31 9.69 -11.67 10.36
CA ALA A 31 8.98 -12.45 11.36
C ALA A 31 9.90 -13.09 12.41
N ASP A 32 11.16 -13.32 12.06
CA ASP A 32 12.10 -14.08 12.91
C ASP A 32 12.62 -13.24 14.09
N ASP A 33 12.84 -11.94 13.88
CA ASP A 33 13.43 -11.05 14.89
C ASP A 33 12.77 -9.67 15.01
N GLY A 34 11.70 -9.42 14.25
CA GLY A 34 10.96 -8.17 14.29
C GLY A 34 11.68 -6.97 13.67
N VAL A 35 12.87 -7.15 13.07
CA VAL A 35 13.63 -6.04 12.49
C VAL A 35 12.90 -5.49 11.26
N SER A 36 12.76 -4.16 11.19
CA SER A 36 12.18 -3.45 10.05
C SER A 36 12.90 -3.76 8.75
N VAL A 37 12.13 -4.04 7.70
CA VAL A 37 12.64 -4.22 6.34
C VAL A 37 12.62 -2.88 5.61
N ARG A 38 13.81 -2.40 5.28
CA ARG A 38 14.09 -1.06 4.74
C ARG A 38 14.38 -1.11 3.23
N GLY A 39 14.23 0.03 2.54
CA GLY A 39 14.62 0.18 1.14
C GLY A 39 13.78 -0.60 0.13
N LEU A 40 12.56 -1.01 0.49
CA LEU A 40 11.62 -1.59 -0.47
C LEU A 40 11.13 -0.52 -1.45
N LYS A 41 10.81 -0.95 -2.66
CA LYS A 41 10.27 -0.15 -3.76
C LYS A 41 8.81 -0.54 -4.03
N GLN A 42 8.09 0.27 -4.78
CA GLN A 42 6.70 -0.01 -5.19
C GLN A 42 6.52 -1.41 -5.79
N GLU A 43 7.48 -1.88 -6.60
CA GLU A 43 7.50 -3.22 -7.23
C GLU A 43 7.53 -4.39 -6.22
N ASN A 44 7.89 -4.12 -4.97
CA ASN A 44 7.84 -5.07 -3.87
C ASN A 44 6.43 -5.23 -3.28
N PHE A 45 5.48 -4.35 -3.64
CA PHE A 45 4.12 -4.38 -3.10
C PHE A 45 3.11 -4.79 -4.16
N ARG A 46 2.09 -5.52 -3.73
CA ARG A 46 0.92 -5.88 -4.53
C ARG A 46 -0.33 -5.63 -3.73
N VAL A 47 -1.38 -5.21 -4.41
CA VAL A 47 -2.71 -5.05 -3.84
C VAL A 47 -3.67 -6.01 -4.52
N CYS A 48 -4.58 -6.59 -3.75
CA CYS A 48 -5.76 -7.27 -4.26
C CYS A 48 -7.00 -6.73 -3.55
N VAL A 49 -8.12 -6.71 -4.27
CA VAL A 49 -9.40 -6.25 -3.74
C VAL A 49 -10.46 -7.24 -4.14
N TYR A 50 -11.39 -7.51 -3.23
CA TYR A 50 -12.63 -8.15 -3.60
C TYR A 50 -13.55 -7.09 -4.20
N ALA A 51 -13.46 -6.86 -5.51
CA ALA A 51 -14.35 -5.98 -6.23
C ALA A 51 -15.05 -6.74 -7.35
N GLY A 52 -16.30 -6.37 -7.62
CA GLY A 52 -17.00 -6.81 -8.83
C GLY A 52 -16.18 -6.49 -10.09
N ILE A 53 -16.45 -7.26 -11.15
CA ILE A 53 -15.64 -7.57 -12.35
C ILE A 53 -15.09 -6.35 -13.14
N PHE A 54 -15.38 -5.12 -12.72
CA PHE A 54 -15.20 -3.91 -13.51
C PHE A 54 -14.12 -2.94 -12.96
N ALA A 55 -13.77 -3.01 -11.68
CA ALA A 55 -12.79 -2.09 -11.07
C ALA A 55 -11.37 -2.66 -11.08
N GLU A 56 -10.40 -1.86 -11.53
CA GLU A 56 -8.97 -2.12 -11.35
C GLU A 56 -8.40 -1.23 -10.24
N PHE A 57 -7.51 -1.80 -9.44
CA PHE A 57 -6.84 -1.11 -8.34
C PHE A 57 -5.34 -1.15 -8.56
N GLU A 58 -4.70 0.01 -8.51
CA GLU A 58 -3.27 0.14 -8.73
C GLU A 58 -2.61 0.88 -7.58
N ILE A 59 -1.44 0.40 -7.15
CA ILE A 59 -0.55 1.17 -6.27
C ILE A 59 0.13 2.22 -7.14
N SER A 60 -0.14 3.50 -6.87
CA SER A 60 0.48 4.62 -7.60
C SER A 60 2.01 4.57 -7.45
N PRO A 61 2.78 4.78 -8.54
CA PRO A 61 4.24 4.89 -8.47
C PRO A 61 4.74 6.14 -7.75
N SER A 62 3.86 7.14 -7.58
CA SER A 62 4.17 8.37 -6.85
C SER A 62 2.91 8.93 -6.18
N PRO A 63 3.00 9.40 -4.92
CA PRO A 63 4.15 9.29 -4.03
C PRO A 63 4.28 7.88 -3.44
N PHE A 64 5.43 7.23 -3.65
CA PHE A 64 5.84 6.02 -2.92
C PHE A 64 7.15 6.34 -2.21
N SER A 65 7.15 6.30 -0.88
CA SER A 65 8.35 6.54 -0.09
C SER A 65 8.30 5.82 1.25
N GLU A 66 9.48 5.43 1.73
CA GLU A 66 9.67 5.03 3.12
C GLU A 66 9.53 6.27 4.00
N SER A 67 8.58 6.25 4.93
CA SER A 67 8.22 7.37 5.79
C SER A 67 8.86 7.21 7.16
N PRO A 68 9.53 8.23 7.72
CA PRO A 68 10.11 8.12 9.06
C PRO A 68 9.01 7.96 10.14
N TRP A 69 9.36 7.40 11.30
CA TRP A 69 8.43 7.33 12.43
C TRP A 69 8.25 8.70 13.07
N GLU A 70 9.34 9.42 13.30
CA GLU A 70 9.33 10.80 13.78
C GLU A 70 9.84 11.80 12.72
N PRO A 71 9.39 13.07 12.73
CA PRO A 71 9.80 14.06 11.71
C PRO A 71 11.31 14.32 11.61
N LEU A 72 12.05 14.06 12.69
CA LEU A 72 13.50 14.25 12.77
C LEU A 72 14.29 12.95 12.68
N ASP A 73 13.60 11.81 12.57
CA ASP A 73 14.27 10.53 12.42
C ASP A 73 15.00 10.49 11.09
N ARG A 74 16.28 10.13 11.17
CA ARG A 74 17.12 9.88 10.00
C ARG A 74 17.23 8.40 9.67
N GLU A 75 16.75 7.55 10.58
CA GLU A 75 16.77 6.11 10.37
C GLU A 75 15.58 5.66 9.54
N PRO A 76 15.79 4.74 8.57
CA PRO A 76 14.68 4.17 7.83
C PRO A 76 13.79 3.34 8.76
N SER A 77 12.48 3.53 8.67
CA SER A 77 11.48 3.00 9.60
C SER A 77 11.01 1.58 9.26
N GLY A 78 11.17 1.16 8.00
CA GLY A 78 10.43 0.04 7.39
C GLY A 78 8.93 0.31 7.22
N CYS A 79 8.50 1.57 7.26
CA CYS A 79 7.12 2.01 7.05
C CYS A 79 7.00 2.72 5.71
N TYR A 80 6.04 2.32 4.89
CA TYR A 80 5.88 2.77 3.51
C TYR A 80 4.51 3.39 3.30
N GLY A 81 4.48 4.55 2.64
CA GLY A 81 3.22 5.12 2.14
C GLY A 81 2.84 4.46 0.82
N LEU A 82 1.69 3.79 0.79
CA LEU A 82 1.07 3.26 -0.42
C LEU A 82 -0.13 4.13 -0.80
N THR A 83 -0.19 4.52 -2.05
CA THR A 83 -1.31 5.25 -2.63
C THR A 83 -2.09 4.31 -3.53
N ILE A 84 -3.36 4.07 -3.26
CA ILE A 84 -4.23 3.22 -4.09
C ILE A 84 -5.12 4.11 -4.96
N LYS A 85 -5.15 3.80 -6.25
CA LYS A 85 -6.00 4.46 -7.25
C LYS A 85 -7.06 3.49 -7.75
N LEU A 86 -8.27 4.00 -7.95
CA LEU A 86 -9.39 3.28 -8.55
C LEU A 86 -9.48 3.62 -10.05
N LYS A 87 -9.50 2.59 -10.89
CA LYS A 87 -9.62 2.69 -12.35
C LYS A 87 -10.79 1.88 -12.87
N PHE A 88 -11.49 2.40 -13.88
CA PHE A 88 -12.51 1.70 -14.64
C PHE A 88 -12.10 1.71 -16.12
N PRO A 89 -11.39 0.67 -16.61
CA PRO A 89 -10.78 0.67 -17.95
C PRO A 89 -11.77 0.96 -19.09
N PHE A 90 -13.04 0.58 -18.92
CA PHE A 90 -14.09 0.76 -19.91
C PHE A 90 -14.70 2.18 -19.96
N LEU A 91 -14.42 3.05 -18.99
CA LEU A 91 -14.96 4.42 -18.96
C LEU A 91 -14.06 5.46 -19.65
N GLY A 92 -12.87 5.07 -20.11
CA GLY A 92 -11.92 5.98 -20.78
C GLY A 92 -11.37 7.12 -19.89
N THR A 93 -11.72 7.14 -18.61
CA THR A 93 -11.19 8.04 -17.58
C THR A 93 -10.28 7.25 -16.66
N ASP A 94 -9.01 7.67 -16.54
CA ASP A 94 -7.98 6.92 -15.82
C ASP A 94 -8.12 6.92 -14.30
N LEU A 95 -8.90 7.83 -13.71
CA LEU A 95 -9.05 7.97 -12.26
C LEU A 95 -10.50 8.25 -11.87
N GLN A 96 -10.97 7.50 -10.89
CA GLN A 96 -12.35 7.55 -10.44
C GLN A 96 -12.39 7.90 -8.96
N LYS A 97 -13.42 8.65 -8.59
CA LYS A 97 -13.59 9.10 -7.22
C LYS A 97 -13.99 7.92 -6.35
N TRP A 98 -13.44 7.90 -5.15
CA TRP A 98 -13.87 6.95 -4.14
C TRP A 98 -15.22 7.39 -3.58
N ASN A 99 -16.14 6.44 -3.39
CA ASN A 99 -17.44 6.76 -2.84
C ASN A 99 -17.29 7.13 -1.36
N ARG A 100 -17.80 8.31 -1.02
CA ARG A 100 -17.77 8.84 0.33
C ARG A 100 -18.45 7.87 1.31
N TYR A 101 -17.76 7.59 2.41
CA TYR A 101 -18.15 6.70 3.50
C TYR A 101 -18.28 5.21 3.13
N GLU A 102 -17.90 4.80 1.92
CA GLU A 102 -17.80 3.39 1.59
C GLU A 102 -16.56 2.75 2.21
N TYR A 103 -16.68 1.46 2.51
CA TYR A 103 -15.58 0.66 3.00
C TYR A 103 -14.97 -0.17 1.88
N TYR A 104 -13.66 -0.12 1.77
CA TYR A 104 -12.88 -0.90 0.83
C TYR A 104 -11.96 -1.84 1.60
N VAL A 105 -11.87 -3.10 1.16
CA VAL A 105 -11.03 -4.12 1.78
C VAL A 105 -9.90 -4.47 0.81
N PHE A 106 -8.67 -4.18 1.22
CA PHE A 106 -7.46 -4.42 0.44
C PHE A 106 -6.65 -5.53 1.08
N GLY A 107 -6.33 -6.56 0.30
CA GLY A 107 -5.21 -7.45 0.61
C GLY A 107 -3.93 -6.80 0.11
N ILE A 108 -2.92 -6.73 0.97
CA ILE A 108 -1.61 -6.16 0.66
C ILE A 108 -0.58 -7.25 0.81
N GLN A 109 0.26 -7.44 -0.20
CA GLN A 109 1.38 -8.36 -0.16
C GLN A 109 2.67 -7.58 -0.35
N ALA A 110 3.65 -7.83 0.52
CA ALA A 110 5.03 -7.39 0.35
C ALA A 110 5.87 -8.62 -0.04
N LEU A 111 6.72 -8.48 -1.07
CA LEU A 111 7.58 -9.54 -1.57
C LEU A 111 8.96 -9.01 -1.95
N ILE A 112 9.99 -9.81 -1.66
CA ILE A 112 11.37 -9.56 -2.04
C ILE A 112 11.78 -10.66 -3.00
N ARG A 113 12.43 -10.26 -4.10
CA ARG A 113 12.95 -11.17 -5.11
C ARG A 113 14.47 -11.20 -5.07
N ASP A 114 15.04 -12.35 -5.41
CA ASP A 114 16.47 -12.44 -5.69
C ASP A 114 16.79 -11.88 -7.09
N GLN A 115 18.08 -11.92 -7.46
CA GLN A 115 18.56 -11.46 -8.78
C GLN A 115 18.01 -12.30 -9.94
N ALA A 116 17.59 -13.54 -9.68
CA ALA A 116 16.94 -14.42 -10.66
C ALA A 116 15.42 -14.17 -10.78
N GLY A 117 14.87 -13.24 -9.98
CA GLY A 117 13.45 -12.91 -9.95
C GLY A 117 12.59 -13.83 -9.08
N SER A 118 13.18 -14.82 -8.41
CA SER A 118 12.48 -15.75 -7.53
C SER A 118 12.12 -15.07 -6.21
N ILE A 119 10.92 -15.36 -5.70
CA ILE A 119 10.46 -14.78 -4.42
C ILE A 119 11.22 -15.46 -3.27
N VAL A 120 11.99 -14.68 -2.51
CA VAL A 120 12.78 -15.15 -1.37
C VAL A 120 12.16 -14.83 -0.02
N HIS A 121 11.40 -13.75 0.05
CA HIS A 121 10.65 -13.32 1.22
C HIS A 121 9.27 -12.82 0.79
N GLN A 122 8.25 -13.14 1.57
CA GLN A 122 6.92 -12.61 1.37
C GLN A 122 6.15 -12.51 2.69
N GLY A 123 5.21 -11.58 2.72
CA GLY A 123 4.23 -11.41 3.78
C GLY A 123 2.99 -10.74 3.22
N GLN A 124 1.87 -10.88 3.91
CA GLN A 124 0.61 -10.30 3.48
C GLN A 124 -0.26 -9.93 4.66
N THR A 125 -1.12 -8.94 4.44
CA THR A 125 -2.11 -8.47 5.41
C THR A 125 -3.39 -8.04 4.70
N VAL A 126 -4.44 -7.82 5.46
CA VAL A 126 -5.71 -7.29 4.97
C VAL A 126 -6.05 -6.05 5.77
N VAL A 127 -6.38 -4.97 5.07
CA VAL A 127 -6.81 -3.70 5.68
C VAL A 127 -8.18 -3.31 5.15
N ARG A 128 -9.04 -2.86 6.06
CA ARG A 128 -10.31 -2.23 5.73
C ARG A 128 -10.16 -0.73 5.90
N VAL A 129 -10.42 0.02 4.83
CA VAL A 129 -10.32 1.47 4.78
C VAL A 129 -11.71 2.04 4.58
N GLN A 130 -12.05 3.10 5.30
CA GLN A 130 -13.22 3.90 4.99
C GLN A 130 -12.79 5.05 4.10
N SER A 131 -13.41 5.22 2.93
CA SER A 131 -13.18 6.42 2.13
C SER A 131 -13.95 7.59 2.73
N LEU A 132 -13.32 8.75 2.82
CA LEU A 132 -14.00 9.99 3.18
C LEU A 132 -14.62 10.70 1.98
N GLY A 133 -14.29 10.28 0.75
CA GLY A 133 -14.81 10.79 -0.53
C GLY A 133 -14.79 12.31 -0.65
N VAL A 134 -13.69 12.93 -0.23
CA VAL A 134 -13.40 14.36 -0.47
C VAL A 134 -13.10 14.58 -1.94
#